data_AF-A0ABD7BKX2-F1
#
_entry.id   AF-A0ABD7BKX2-F1
#
_cell.length_a   1.000
_cell.length_b   1.000
_cell.length_c   1.000
_cell.angle_alpha   90.00
_cell.angle_beta   90.00
_cell.angle_gamma   90.00
#
_symmetry.space_group_name_H-M   'P 1'
#
loop_
_entity.id
_entity.type
_entity.pdbx_description
1 polymer ?
#
loop_
_entity_poly.entity_id
_entity_poly.type
_entity_poly.pdbx_seq_one_letter_code
_entity_poly.pdbx_strand_id
1 'polypeptide(L)'
;MFMMYHAHELKQFIDAQSDRVWVEQVQLVTPPHVNGQPIWLMEPLVKVAIVADPMDGSHCLVYQVASGATYSLRDDLDKNLAPICTLFSEARDLRR
;
A
#
# COMPACT_ATOMS: atom_id res chain seq x y z
N MET A 1 8.79 -13.20 8.41
CA MET A 1 7.91 -12.73 7.32
C MET A 1 6.48 -12.90 7.80
N PHE A 2 5.70 -11.81 7.86
CA PHE A 2 4.27 -11.87 8.18
C PHE A 2 3.50 -11.55 6.90
N MET A 3 2.50 -12.37 6.58
CA MET A 3 1.55 -12.07 5.51
C MET A 3 0.33 -11.42 6.14
N MET A 4 -0.05 -10.26 5.64
CA MET A 4 -1.22 -9.49 6.08
C MET A 4 -2.21 -9.44 4.91
N TYR A 5 -3.50 -9.50 5.21
CA TYR A 5 -4.54 -9.49 4.18
C TYR A 5 -5.15 -8.09 4.02
N HIS A 6 -5.03 -7.24 5.04
CA HIS A 6 -5.63 -5.91 5.04
C HIS A 6 -4.62 -4.82 5.39
N ALA A 7 -4.69 -3.69 4.69
CA ALA A 7 -3.79 -2.56 4.91
C ALA A 7 -3.87 -1.95 6.33
N HIS A 8 -4.97 -2.13 7.05
CA HIS A 8 -5.08 -1.66 8.43
C HIS A 8 -4.23 -2.48 9.40
N GLU A 9 -4.01 -3.77 9.13
CA GLU A 9 -3.10 -4.62 9.92
C GLU A 9 -1.66 -4.10 9.82
N LEU A 10 -1.27 -3.66 8.61
CA LEU A 10 0.02 -2.99 8.41
C LEU A 10 0.12 -1.73 9.26
N LYS A 11 -0.90 -0.85 9.24
CA LYS A 11 -0.91 0.36 10.08
C LYS A 11 -0.73 0.02 11.56
N GLN A 12 -1.43 -0.99 12.06
CA GLN A 12 -1.31 -1.44 13.45
C GLN A 12 0.11 -1.92 13.77
N PHE A 13 0.75 -2.66 12.86
CA PHE A 13 2.13 -3.10 13.04
C PHE A 13 3.12 -1.94 13.05
N ILE A 14 2.93 -0.96 12.16
CA ILE A 14 3.76 0.25 12.09
C ILE A 14 3.61 1.09 13.36
N ASP A 15 2.40 1.22 13.90
CA ASP A 15 2.13 1.94 15.14
C ASP A 15 2.68 1.23 16.38
N ALA A 16 2.75 -0.09 16.34
CA ALA A 16 3.24 -0.93 17.43
C ALA A 16 4.77 -1.14 17.41
N GLN A 17 5.50 -0.51 16.48
CA GLN A 17 6.95 -0.62 16.43
C GLN A 17 7.61 -0.13 17.71
N SER A 18 8.71 -0.78 18.09
CA SER A 18 9.49 -0.48 19.29
C SER A 18 10.98 -0.70 19.03
N ASP A 19 11.82 -0.40 20.02
CA ASP A 19 13.27 -0.61 19.90
C ASP A 19 13.69 -2.08 19.87
N ARG A 20 12.78 -3.00 20.14
CA ARG A 20 13.04 -4.45 20.08
C ARG A 20 12.52 -5.10 18.81
N VAL A 21 11.49 -4.51 18.19
CA VAL A 21 10.82 -5.05 17.01
C VAL A 21 10.36 -3.89 16.15
N TRP A 22 10.85 -3.83 14.92
CA TRP A 22 10.44 -2.87 13.91
C TRP A 22 10.31 -3.56 12.54
N VAL A 23 9.67 -2.88 11.61
CA VAL A 23 9.50 -3.30 10.23
C VAL A 23 10.70 -2.77 9.44
N GLU A 24 11.45 -3.69 8.86
CA GLU A 24 12.59 -3.38 7.97
C GLU A 24 12.13 -3.07 6.54
N GLN A 25 11.09 -3.77 6.08
CA GLN A 25 10.58 -3.66 4.72
C GLN A 25 9.14 -4.12 4.64
N VAL A 26 8.39 -3.54 3.71
CA VAL A 26 7.06 -4.00 3.31
C VAL A 26 7.08 -4.34 1.83
N GLN A 27 6.47 -5.48 1.48
CA GLN A 27 6.34 -5.95 0.10
C GLN A 27 4.86 -6.04 -0.24
N LEU A 28 4.49 -5.61 -1.44
CA LEU A 28 3.16 -5.82 -1.99
C LEU A 28 3.20 -7.01 -2.96
N VAL A 29 2.30 -7.96 -2.77
CA VAL A 29 2.14 -9.11 -3.65
C VAL A 29 0.89 -8.91 -4.51
N THR A 30 1.06 -8.83 -5.83
CA THR A 30 -0.03 -8.55 -6.77
C THR A 30 -0.24 -9.72 -7.76
N PRO A 31 -1.49 -10.11 -8.03
CA PRO A 31 -1.79 -11.11 -9.04
C PRO A 31 -1.69 -10.53 -10.47
N PRO A 32 -1.54 -11.40 -11.49
CA PRO A 32 -1.50 -11.03 -12.92
C PRO A 32 -2.52 -9.99 -13.38
N HIS A 33 -3.78 -10.13 -12.96
CA HIS A 33 -4.87 -9.26 -13.41
C HIS A 33 -4.83 -7.86 -12.77
N VAL A 34 -4.11 -7.66 -11.67
CA VAL A 34 -3.92 -6.34 -11.02
C VAL A 34 -2.67 -5.64 -11.57
N ASN A 35 -1.61 -6.41 -11.82
CA ASN A 35 -0.32 -5.86 -12.23
C ASN A 35 -0.10 -5.81 -13.76
N GLY A 36 -1.00 -6.42 -14.54
CA GLY A 36 -0.91 -6.44 -16.01
C GLY A 36 0.19 -7.36 -16.55
N GLN A 37 0.77 -8.24 -15.72
CA GLN A 37 1.83 -9.17 -16.08
C GLN A 37 1.30 -10.61 -16.13
N PRO A 38 1.99 -11.54 -16.81
CA PRO A 38 1.57 -12.94 -16.86
C PRO A 38 1.83 -13.73 -15.56
N ILE A 39 2.46 -13.11 -14.56
CA ILE A 39 2.90 -13.75 -13.31
C ILE A 39 2.54 -12.91 -12.08
N TRP A 40 2.51 -13.55 -10.92
CA TRP A 40 2.49 -12.83 -9.65
C TRP A 40 3.77 -12.03 -9.47
N LEU A 41 3.64 -10.80 -8.97
CA LEU A 41 4.78 -9.96 -8.62
C LEU A 41 4.82 -9.71 -7.11
N MET A 42 6.03 -9.53 -6.61
CA MET A 42 6.30 -9.08 -5.25
C MET A 42 7.24 -7.88 -5.36
N GLU A 43 6.75 -6.71 -4.96
CA GLU A 43 7.45 -5.45 -5.16
C GLU A 43 7.55 -4.67 -3.83
N PRO A 44 8.68 -3.96 -3.58
CA PRO A 44 8.80 -3.13 -2.39
C PRO A 44 7.70 -2.06 -2.38
N LEU A 45 6.97 -1.99 -1.27
CA LEU A 45 5.89 -1.04 -1.10
C LEU A 45 6.46 0.29 -0.63
N VAL A 46 6.13 1.36 -1.35
CA VAL A 46 6.56 2.72 -1.03
C VAL A 46 5.51 3.42 -0.17
N LYS A 47 4.23 3.27 -0.52
CA LYS A 47 3.13 3.97 0.14
C LYS A 47 1.81 3.24 0.06
N VAL A 48 0.99 3.35 1.11
CA VAL A 48 -0.43 3.01 1.10
C VAL A 48 -1.23 4.19 1.61
N ALA A 49 -2.26 4.58 0.87
CA ALA A 49 -3.14 5.67 1.25
C ALA A 49 -4.60 5.36 0.96
N ILE A 50 -5.47 6.04 1.72
CA ILE A 50 -6.90 6.14 1.46
C ILE A 50 -7.13 7.41 0.65
N VAL A 51 -7.83 7.27 -0.47
CA VAL A 51 -8.34 8.36 -1.31
C VAL A 51 -9.87 8.32 -1.29
N ALA A 52 -10.53 9.47 -1.51
CA ALA A 52 -11.97 9.48 -1.83
C ALA A 52 -12.13 9.63 -3.34
N ASP A 53 -13.00 8.79 -3.89
CA ASP A 53 -13.45 8.90 -5.27
C ASP A 53 -14.40 10.11 -5.39
N PRO A 54 -14.11 11.10 -6.24
CA PRO A 54 -14.96 12.28 -6.40
C PRO A 54 -16.31 11.97 -7.07
N MET A 55 -16.48 10.81 -7.71
CA MET A 55 -17.73 10.43 -8.38
C MET A 55 -18.83 10.02 -7.40
N ASP A 56 -18.48 9.24 -6.37
CA ASP A 56 -19.44 8.66 -5.43
C ASP A 56 -19.10 8.92 -3.96
N GLY A 57 -17.96 9.54 -3.67
CA GLY A 57 -17.47 9.81 -2.31
C GLY A 57 -16.94 8.58 -1.58
N SER A 58 -16.83 7.43 -2.24
CA SER A 58 -16.35 6.19 -1.62
C SER A 58 -14.85 6.24 -1.32
N HIS A 59 -14.44 5.54 -0.27
CA HIS A 59 -13.04 5.47 0.14
C HIS A 59 -12.35 4.25 -0.43
N CYS A 60 -11.20 4.45 -1.05
CA CYS A 60 -10.44 3.41 -1.72
C CYS A 60 -8.97 3.42 -1.31
N LEU A 61 -8.34 2.24 -1.37
CA LEU A 61 -6.91 2.11 -1.13
C LEU A 61 -6.13 2.25 -2.43
N VAL A 62 -5.04 3.01 -2.35
CA VAL A 62 -4.04 3.17 -3.40
C VAL A 62 -2.69 2.73 -2.85
N TYR A 63 -2.02 1.86 -3.60
CA TYR A 63 -0.72 1.29 -3.27
C TYR A 63 0.31 1.76 -4.30
N GLN A 64 1.41 2.35 -3.84
CA GLN A 64 2.52 2.74 -4.69
C GLN A 64 3.71 1.84 -4.39
N VAL A 65 4.34 1.28 -5.42
CA VAL A 65 5.52 0.40 -5.30
C VAL A 65 6.77 1.03 -5.90
N ALA A 66 7.94 0.49 -5.55
CA ALA A 66 9.24 1.04 -5.92
C ALA A 66 9.52 1.06 -7.44
N SER A 67 8.85 0.21 -8.22
CA SER A 67 8.91 0.25 -9.69
C SER A 67 8.24 1.50 -10.28
N GLY A 68 7.53 2.29 -9.47
CA GLY A 68 6.73 3.43 -9.89
C GLY A 68 5.28 3.08 -10.22
N ALA A 69 4.93 1.78 -10.25
CA ALA A 69 3.55 1.36 -10.46
C ALA A 69 2.66 1.75 -9.28
N THR A 70 1.38 2.01 -9.60
CA THR A 70 0.34 2.30 -8.62
C THR A 70 -0.86 1.40 -8.85
N TYR A 71 -1.31 0.75 -7.78
CA TYR A 71 -2.39 -0.24 -7.80
C TYR A 71 -3.57 0.20 -6.93
N SER A 72 -4.76 -0.23 -7.34
CA SER A 72 -5.98 -0.18 -6.53
C SER A 72 -6.81 -1.43 -6.84
N LEU A 73 -7.72 -1.79 -5.94
CA LEU A 73 -8.70 -2.86 -6.20
C LEU A 73 -9.89 -2.37 -7.03
N ARG A 74 -10.01 -1.06 -7.26
CA ARG A 74 -10.95 -0.47 -8.20
C ARG A 74 -10.21 -0.06 -9.48
N ASP A 75 -10.66 -0.61 -10.59
CA ASP A 75 -10.06 -0.35 -11.92
C ASP A 75 -10.45 1.03 -12.47
N ASP A 76 -11.60 1.56 -12.06
CA ASP A 76 -12.17 2.84 -12.51
C ASP A 76 -11.68 4.05 -11.70
N LEU A 77 -10.92 3.82 -10.63
CA LEU A 77 -10.40 4.86 -9.76
C LEU A 77 -9.25 5.62 -10.41
N ASP A 78 -9.29 6.95 -10.39
CA ASP A 78 -8.10 7.76 -10.66
C ASP A 78 -7.08 7.57 -9.52
N LYS A 79 -5.97 6.89 -9.84
CA LYS A 79 -4.93 6.54 -8.88
C LYS A 79 -4.06 7.74 -8.48
N ASN A 80 -4.21 8.88 -9.14
CA ASN A 80 -3.49 10.12 -8.84
C ASN A 80 -4.24 11.04 -7.88
N LEU A 81 -5.39 10.61 -7.36
CA LEU A 81 -6.17 11.38 -6.40
C LEU A 81 -5.34 11.69 -5.15
N ALA A 82 -5.57 12.90 -4.61
CA ALA A 82 -4.90 13.33 -3.40
C ALA A 82 -5.30 12.41 -2.22
N PRO A 83 -4.32 11.91 -1.45
CA PRO A 83 -4.60 11.04 -0.32
C PRO A 83 -5.25 11.83 0.82
N ILE A 84 -6.33 11.28 1.38
CA ILE A 84 -6.99 11.81 2.58
C ILE A 84 -6.26 11.32 3.83
N CYS A 85 -5.80 10.08 3.81
CA CYS A 85 -5.06 9.48 4.92
C CYS A 85 -3.97 8.56 4.39
N THR A 86 -2.74 8.70 4.91
CA THR A 86 -1.63 7.80 4.56
C THR A 86 -1.45 6.76 5.66
N LEU A 87 -1.74 5.50 5.34
CA LEU A 87 -1.60 4.36 6.25
C LEU A 87 -0.14 3.93 6.41
N PHE A 88 0.63 3.97 5.33
CA PHE A 88 2.05 3.61 5.35
C PHE A 88 2.83 4.47 4.34
N SER A 89 4.05 4.85 4.70
CA SER A 89 5.03 5.46 3.82
C SER A 89 6.43 5.03 4.24
N GLU A 90 7.20 4.43 3.33
CA GLU A 90 8.54 3.92 3.66
C GLU A 90 9.43 4.99 4.30
N ALA A 91 9.39 6.22 3.78
CA ALA A 91 10.23 7.33 4.23
C ALA A 91 9.89 7.83 5.64
N ARG A 92 8.68 7.54 6.13
CA ARG A 92 8.20 7.96 7.46
C ARG A 92 8.29 6.82 8.46
N ASP A 93 7.95 5.62 8.01
CA ASP A 93 7.57 4.52 8.90
C ASP A 93 8.65 3.45 9.04
N LEU A 94 9.60 3.36 8.11
CA LEU A 94 10.73 2.44 8.19
C LEU A 94 11.94 3.11 8.84
N ARG A 95 12.69 2.35 9.64
CA ARG A 95 13.98 2.79 10.19
C ARG A 95 15.04 2.73 9.08
N ARG A 96 15.96 3.70 9.08
CA ARG A 96 17.13 3.73 8.20
C ARG A 96 18.36 3.21 8.90
#